data_AF-A0A952WD46-F1
#
_entry.id   AF-A0A952WD46-F1
#
_cell.length_a   1.000
_cell.length_b   1.000
_cell.length_c   1.000
_cell.angle_alpha   90.00
_cell.angle_beta   90.00
_cell.angle_gamma   90.00
#
_symmetry.space_group_name_H-M   'P 1'
#
loop_
_entity.id
_entity.type
_entity.pdbx_description
1 polymer ?
#
loop_
_entity_poly.entity_id
_entity_poly.type
_entity_poly.pdbx_seq_one_letter_code
_entity_poly.pdbx_strand_id
1 'polypeptide(L)' 'MARRTLHLDELVARRDAPASLPVGTPEWITPDLVLLTRKVWEPRYGKPLSVEEAITIILTTGRLFELLKRE' A
#
# COMPACT_ATOMS: atom_id res chain seq x y z
N MET A 1 8.14 0.23 -25.28
CA MET A 1 7.27 0.04 -24.10
C MET A 1 8.14 -0.13 -22.84
N ALA A 2 8.73 0.96 -22.32
CA ALA A 2 9.67 0.90 -21.19
C ALA A 2 9.57 2.14 -20.29
N ARG A 3 8.34 2.61 -20.00
CA ARG A 3 8.11 3.88 -19.30
C ARG A 3 7.38 3.75 -17.95
N ARG A 4 7.11 2.51 -17.50
CA ARG A 4 6.28 2.26 -16.31
C ARG A 4 7.05 1.70 -15.12
N THR A 5 8.16 1.01 -15.35
CA THR A 5 8.99 0.43 -14.28
C THR A 5 9.86 1.48 -13.59
N LEU A 6 10.43 2.41 -14.35
CA LEU A 6 11.32 3.48 -13.83
C LEU A 6 10.63 4.44 -12.83
N HIS A 7 9.29 4.55 -12.87
CA HIS A 7 8.58 5.43 -11.95
C HIS A 7 8.41 4.82 -10.55
N LEU A 8 8.41 3.49 -10.39
CA LEU A 8 8.29 2.84 -9.08
C LEU A 8 9.57 3.00 -8.26
N ASP A 9 10.73 2.82 -8.89
CA ASP A 9 12.03 2.93 -8.22
C ASP A 9 12.33 4.35 -7.72
N GLU A 10 11.94 5.39 -8.48
CA GLU A 10 12.06 6.79 -8.05
C GLU A 10 11.06 7.19 -6.94
N LEU A 11 9.94 6.47 -6.79
CA LEU A 11 8.96 6.75 -5.74
C LEU A 11 9.35 6.15 -4.40
N VAL A 12 9.96 4.96 -4.42
CA VAL A 12 10.57 4.34 -3.24
C VAL A 12 11.72 5.22 -2.70
N ALA A 13 12.40 5.96 -3.57
CA ALA A 13 13.46 6.89 -3.19
C ALA A 13 12.97 8.20 -2.53
N ARG A 14 11.65 8.48 -2.45
CA ARG A 14 11.11 9.75 -1.94
C ARG A 14 10.58 9.64 -0.50
N ARG A 15 10.90 10.69 0.27
CA ARG A 15 10.77 10.90 1.73
C ARG A 15 9.35 10.79 2.35
N ASP A 16 8.40 10.17 1.66
CA ASP A 16 6.98 10.14 2.04
C ASP A 16 6.52 8.79 2.58
N ALA A 17 7.37 7.75 2.53
CA ALA A 17 7.07 6.47 3.17
C ALA A 17 7.00 6.67 4.70
N PRO A 18 6.02 6.05 5.40
CA PRO A 18 5.93 6.15 6.84
C PRO A 18 7.20 5.57 7.48
N ALA A 19 7.84 6.35 8.36
CA ALA A 19 9.09 5.96 9.04
C ALA A 19 8.91 4.74 9.95
N SER A 20 7.68 4.48 10.41
CA SER A 20 7.31 3.30 11.20
C SER A 20 5.89 2.85 10.88
N LEU A 21 5.67 1.54 10.97
CA LEU A 21 4.36 0.93 10.87
C LEU A 21 3.80 0.63 12.26
N PRO A 22 2.47 0.64 12.45
CA PRO A 22 1.85 0.28 13.72
C PRO A 22 2.28 -1.11 14.23
N VAL A 23 2.37 -1.25 15.55
CA VAL A 23 2.66 -2.54 16.20
C VAL A 23 1.61 -3.58 15.79
N GLY A 24 2.06 -4.79 15.45
CA GLY A 24 1.19 -5.88 15.00
C GLY A 24 0.87 -5.85 13.49
N THR A 25 1.45 -4.92 12.73
CA THR A 25 1.42 -4.97 11.27
C THR A 25 2.21 -6.21 10.80
N PRO A 26 1.63 -7.08 9.94
CA PRO A 26 2.35 -8.23 9.40
C PRO A 26 3.65 -7.83 8.69
N GLU A 27 4.72 -8.61 8.88
CA GLU A 27 6.07 -8.30 8.38
C GLU A 27 6.17 -8.14 6.86
N TRP A 28 5.26 -8.77 6.13
CA TRP A 28 5.20 -8.65 4.67
C TRP A 28 4.63 -7.30 4.18
N ILE A 29 3.99 -6.53 5.06
CA ILE A 29 3.54 -5.17 4.75
C ILE A 29 4.72 -4.23 4.99
N THR A 30 5.26 -3.68 3.92
CA THR A 30 6.37 -2.73 3.98
C THR A 30 5.88 -1.27 3.95
N PRO A 31 6.68 -0.31 4.45
CA PRO A 31 6.38 1.12 4.31
C PRO A 31 6.13 1.54 2.85
N ASP A 32 6.88 0.97 1.91
CA ASP A 32 6.72 1.22 0.49
C ASP A 32 5.36 0.74 -0.03
N LEU A 33 4.91 -0.44 0.42
CA LEU A 33 3.58 -0.95 0.06
C LEU A 33 2.47 -0.04 0.58
N VAL A 34 2.63 0.51 1.79
CA VAL A 34 1.69 1.49 2.36
C VAL A 34 1.69 2.78 1.53
N LEU A 35 2.86 3.31 1.20
CA LEU A 35 2.99 4.52 0.36
C LEU A 35 2.33 4.32 -1.01
N LEU A 36 2.60 3.19 -1.66
CA LEU A 36 2.02 2.86 -2.96
C LEU A 36 0.50 2.72 -2.87
N THR A 37 0.00 2.09 -1.81
CA THR A 37 -1.44 1.99 -1.55
C THR A 37 -2.06 3.38 -1.44
N ARG A 38 -1.49 4.26 -0.62
CA ARG A 38 -1.98 5.65 -0.48
C ARG A 38 -2.02 6.38 -1.81
N LYS A 39 -0.92 6.34 -2.58
CA LYS A 39 -0.84 6.99 -3.90
C LYS A 39 -1.94 6.52 -4.87
N VAL A 40 -2.29 5.24 -4.83
CA VAL A 40 -3.32 4.66 -5.72
C VAL A 40 -4.73 5.01 -5.27
N TRP A 41 -4.97 5.05 -3.96
CA TRP A 41 -6.32 5.12 -3.39
C TRP A 41 -6.74 6.52 -2.95
N GLU A 42 -5.82 7.38 -2.49
CA GLU A 42 -6.14 8.77 -2.09
C GLU A 42 -6.92 9.55 -3.17
N PRO A 43 -6.55 9.49 -4.48
CA PRO A 43 -7.32 10.17 -5.52
C PRO A 43 -8.75 9.63 -5.69
N ARG A 44 -8.97 8.35 -5.37
CA ARG A 44 -10.30 7.70 -5.46
C ARG A 44 -11.19 8.04 -4.26
N TYR A 45 -10.59 8.16 -3.09
CA TYR A 45 -11.28 8.57 -1.87
C TYR A 45 -11.47 10.09 -1.77
N GLY A 46 -10.76 10.88 -2.58
CA GLY A 46 -10.82 12.34 -2.54
C GLY A 46 -10.25 12.95 -1.26
N LYS A 47 -9.51 12.16 -0.47
CA LYS A 47 -8.88 12.58 0.79
C LYS A 47 -7.54 11.86 0.99
N PRO A 48 -6.60 12.45 1.74
CA PRO A 48 -5.45 11.73 2.26
C PRO A 48 -5.88 10.54 3.10
N LEU A 49 -5.16 9.42 2.98
CA LEU A 49 -5.40 8.21 3.76
C LEU A 49 -4.39 8.13 4.91
N SER A 50 -4.84 7.69 6.08
CA SER A 50 -3.93 7.37 7.17
C SER A 50 -3.12 6.10 6.86
N VAL A 51 -2.05 5.88 7.63
CA VAL A 51 -1.28 4.64 7.56
C VAL A 51 -2.15 3.43 7.90
N GLU A 52 -3.01 3.54 8.93
CA GLU A 52 -3.92 2.46 9.30
C GLU A 52 -4.99 2.19 8.23
N GLU A 53 -5.54 3.24 7.59
CA GLU A 53 -6.50 3.09 6.50
C GLU A 53 -5.86 2.35 5.31
N ALA A 54 -4.63 2.71 4.94
CA ALA A 54 -3.90 2.03 3.87
C ALA A 54 -3.57 0.56 4.22
N ILE A 55 -3.13 0.27 5.44
CA ILE A 55 -2.92 -1.11 5.92
C ILE A 55 -4.22 -1.92 5.86
N THR A 56 -5.35 -1.30 6.22
CA THR A 56 -6.66 -1.94 6.17
C THR A 56 -7.04 -2.32 4.73
N ILE A 57 -6.81 -1.44 3.76
CA ILE A 57 -7.02 -1.75 2.33
C ILE A 57 -6.17 -2.94 1.88
N ILE A 58 -4.89 -2.97 2.27
CA ILE A 58 -3.96 -4.05 1.94
C ILE A 58 -4.46 -5.39 2.51
N LEU A 59 -4.82 -5.42 3.80
CA LEU A 59 -5.25 -6.64 4.49
C LEU A 59 -6.60 -7.16 3.96
N THR A 60 -7.55 -6.26 3.74
CA THR A 60 -8.89 -6.64 3.21
C THR A 60 -8.79 -7.24 1.82
N THR A 61 -7.93 -6.69 0.95
CA THR A 61 -7.66 -7.23 -0.37
C THR A 61 -7.04 -8.63 -0.29
N GLY A 62 -6.06 -8.85 0.60
CA GLY A 62 -5.46 -10.17 0.81
C GLY A 62 -6.47 -11.21 1.30
N ARG A 63 -7.34 -10.83 2.25
CA ARG A 63 -8.40 -11.72 2.77
C ARG A 63 -9.43 -12.09 1.70
N LEU A 64 -9.75 -11.18 0.78
CA LEU A 64 -10.67 -11.47 -0.31
C LEU A 64 -10.14 -12.60 -1.21
N PHE A 65 -8.86 -12.56 -1.58
CA PHE A 65 -8.26 -13.63 -2.38
C PHE A 65 -8.20 -14.97 -1.63
N GLU A 66 -7.95 -14.95 -0.33
CA GLU A 66 -7.98 -16.17 0.49
C GLU A 66 -9.39 -16.75 0.64
N LEU A 67 -10.43 -15.91 0.63
CA LEU A 67 -11.81 -16.36 0.61
C LEU A 67 -12.16 -17.00 -0.75
N LEU A 68 -11.84 -16.32 -1.85
CA LEU A 68 -12.13 -16.78 -3.21
C LEU A 68 -11.38 -18.08 -3.59
N LYS A 69 -10.22 -18.35 -3.00
CA LYS A 69 -9.50 -19.62 -3.20
C LYS A 69 -10.20 -20.84 -2.58
N ARG A 70 -11.17 -20.64 -1.68
CA ARG A 70 -11.85 -21.71 -0.94
C ARG A 70 -13.18 -22.13 -1.57
N GLU A 71 -13.64 -21.40 -2.59
CA GLU A 71 -14.80 -21.74 -3.44
C GLU A 71 -14.36 -22.49 -4.70
#